data_AF-A0A4E0PU71-F1
#
_entry.id   AF-A0A4E0PU71-F1
#
_cell.length_a   1.000
_cell.length_b   1.000
_cell.length_c   1.000
_cell.angle_alpha   90.00
_cell.angle_beta   90.00
_cell.angle_gamma   90.00
#
_symmetry.space_group_name_H-M   'P 1'
#
loop_
_entity.id
_entity.type
_entity.pdbx_description
1 polymer ?
#
loop_
_entity_poly.entity_id
_entity_poly.type
_entity_poly.pdbx_seq_one_letter_code
_entity_poly.pdbx_strand_id
1 'polypeptide(L)' 'MKIHACVSCEGFPLTIQIFCGKDYDNHHFLEIMEDIKVQTYGRPRTRPLEVLADPAYDDVKIRQYL' A
#
# COMPACT_ATOMS: atom_id res chain seq x y z
N MET A 1 -14.32 -2.48 11.16
CA MET A 1 -12.88 -2.76 11.11
C MET A 1 -12.55 -3.08 9.67
N LYS A 2 -11.52 -2.46 9.11
CA LYS A 2 -11.02 -2.76 7.75
C LYS A 2 -9.56 -3.17 7.86
N ILE A 3 -9.15 -4.11 7.01
CA ILE A 3 -7.77 -4.57 6.91
C ILE A 3 -7.30 -4.21 5.51
N HIS A 4 -6.20 -3.48 5.43
CA HIS A 4 -5.57 -3.11 4.18
C HIS A 4 -4.21 -3.80 4.12
N ALA A 5 -3.95 -4.52 3.03
CA ALA A 5 -2.72 -5.28 2.84
C ALA A 5 -2.07 -4.89 1.51
N CYS A 6 -0.79 -4.53 1.56
CA CYS A 6 0.06 -4.50 0.37
C CYS A 6 0.76 -5.85 0.24
N VAL A 7 0.64 -6.47 -0.92
CA VAL A 7 1.16 -7.82 -1.17
C VAL A 7 2.03 -7.76 -2.41
N SER A 8 3.19 -8.41 -2.37
CA SER A 8 4.05 -8.58 -3.54
C SER A 8 3.39 -9.46 -4.62
N CYS A 9 3.93 -9.42 -5.83
CA CYS A 9 3.47 -10.29 -6.93
C CYS A 9 3.65 -11.80 -6.64
N GLU A 10 4.52 -12.16 -5.69
CA GLU A 10 4.74 -13.54 -5.23
C GLU A 10 3.79 -13.96 -4.09
N GLY A 11 2.92 -13.05 -3.63
CA GLY A 11 1.95 -13.33 -2.57
C GLY A 11 2.45 -13.07 -1.15
N PHE A 12 3.66 -12.51 -0.97
CA PHE A 12 4.17 -12.14 0.35
C PHE A 12 3.61 -10.79 0.83
N PRO A 13 3.07 -10.69 2.06
CA PRO A 13 2.61 -9.43 2.61
C PRO A 13 3.81 -8.50 2.86
N LEU A 14 3.73 -7.29 2.31
CA LEU A 14 4.74 -6.24 2.49
C LEU A 14 4.37 -5.35 3.67
N THR A 15 3.08 -4.99 3.79
CA THR A 15 2.52 -4.19 4.88
C THR A 15 1.08 -4.62 5.16
N ILE A 16 0.67 -4.56 6.43
CA ILE A 16 -0.72 -4.81 6.87
C ILE A 16 -1.07 -3.72 7.87
N GLN A 17 -2.16 -3.00 7.60
CA GLN A 17 -2.68 -1.97 8.49
C GLN A 17 -4.16 -2.22 8.80
N ILE A 18 -4.55 -1.92 10.03
CA ILE A 18 -5.90 -2.15 10.54
C ILE A 18 -6.51 -0.80 10.89
N PHE A 19 -7.62 -0.47 10.24
CA PHE A 19 -8.29 0.83 10.37
C PHE A 19 -9.72 0.70 10.88
N CYS A 20 -10.25 1.84 11.35
CA CYS A 20 -11.65 1.94 11.72
C CYS A 20 -12.53 1.72 10.49
N GLY A 21 -13.68 1.05 10.69
CA GLY A 21 -14.55 0.70 9.56
C GLY A 21 -15.22 1.89 8.86
N LYS A 22 -15.22 3.07 9.49
CA LYS A 22 -15.85 4.28 8.98
C LYS A 22 -14.91 5.15 8.13
N ASP A 23 -13.62 4.84 8.12
CA ASP A 23 -12.64 5.64 7.38
C ASP A 23 -12.68 5.30 5.88
N TYR A 24 -12.41 6.31 5.05
CA TYR A 24 -12.37 6.15 3.60
C TYR A 24 -11.04 5.52 3.18
N ASP A 25 -11.11 4.53 2.29
CA ASP A 25 -9.97 3.68 1.93
C ASP A 25 -8.82 4.47 1.28
N ASN A 26 -9.14 5.55 0.57
CA ASN A 26 -8.17 6.40 -0.12
C ASN A 26 -7.22 7.18 0.83
N HIS A 27 -7.59 7.41 2.09
CA HIS A 27 -6.72 8.12 3.04
C HIS A 27 -5.54 7.26 3.51
N HIS A 28 -5.69 5.94 3.45
CA HIS A 28 -4.70 5.02 4.00
C HIS A 28 -3.70 4.51 2.96
N PHE A 29 -3.95 4.74 1.66
CA PHE A 29 -3.08 4.26 0.59
C PHE A 29 -1.62 4.71 0.77
N LEU A 30 -1.40 6.00 1.03
CA LEU A 30 -0.06 6.57 1.20
C LEU A 30 0.66 5.97 2.41
N GLU A 31 -0.06 5.82 3.52
CA GLU A 31 0.45 5.25 4.77
C GLU A 31 0.92 3.79 4.56
N ILE A 32 0.12 2.99 3.86
CA ILE A 32 0.46 1.60 3.51
C ILE A 32 1.70 1.53 2.61
N MET A 33 1.83 2.45 1.64
CA MET A 33 2.96 2.47 0.71
C MET A 33 4.26 2.92 1.39
N GLU A 34 4.19 3.88 2.31
CA GLU A 34 5.37 4.40 3.03
C GLU A 34 5.94 3.41 4.05
N ASP A 35 5.11 2.48 4.53
CA ASP A 35 5.53 1.41 5.44
C ASP A 35 6.28 0.26 4.75
N ILE A 36 6.30 0.22 3.41
CA ILE A 36 7.02 -0.82 2.68
C ILE A 36 8.51 -0.70 2.99
N LYS A 37 9.09 -1.77 3.54
CA LYS A 37 10.53 -1.87 3.81
C LYS A 37 11.02 -3.28 3.52
N VAL A 38 11.21 -3.59 2.24
CA VAL A 38 11.75 -4.89 1.82
C VAL A 38 13.27 -4.86 1.97
N GLN A 39 13.78 -5.67 2.90
CA GLN A 39 15.22 -5.79 3.10
C GLN A 39 15.87 -6.42 1.86
N THR A 40 16.91 -5.77 1.37
CA THR A 40 17.75 -6.27 0.29
C THR A 40 19.19 -6.38 0.79
N TYR A 41 20.11 -6.84 -0.06
CA TYR A 41 21.54 -6.80 0.26
C TYR A 41 22.11 -5.38 0.43
N GLY A 42 21.36 -4.34 0.05
CA GLY A 42 21.73 -2.93 0.18
C GLY A 42 20.61 -2.11 0.81
N ARG A 43 20.33 -0.92 0.24
CA ARG A 43 19.23 -0.07 0.72
C ARG A 43 17.88 -0.83 0.58
N PRO A 44 17.03 -0.84 1.61
CA PRO A 44 15.71 -1.44 1.50
C PRO A 44 14.92 -0.85 0.34
N ARG A 45 14.16 -1.68 -0.37
CA ARG A 45 13.18 -1.19 -1.33
C ARG A 45 11.96 -0.71 -0.55
N THR A 46 11.61 0.56 -0.76
CA THR A 46 10.56 1.23 0.02
C THR A 46 9.37 1.70 -0.82
N ARG A 47 9.43 1.54 -2.15
CA ARG A 47 8.32 1.89 -3.04
C ARG A 47 8.22 0.91 -4.22
N PRO A 48 7.00 0.49 -4.60
CA PRO A 48 6.77 -0.26 -5.82
C PRO A 48 6.88 0.64 -7.05
N LEU A 49 7.09 0.03 -8.23
CA LEU A 49 7.05 0.74 -9.52
C LEU A 49 5.62 0.88 -10.05
N GLU A 50 4.80 -0.12 -9.76
CA GLU A 50 3.40 -0.20 -10.15
C GLU A 50 2.61 -0.87 -9.03
N VAL A 51 1.34 -0.52 -8.91
CA VAL A 51 0.44 -1.08 -7.90
C VAL A 51 -0.85 -1.48 -8.58
N LEU A 52 -1.23 -2.74 -8.42
CA LEU A 52 -2.58 -3.21 -8.72
C LEU A 52 -3.44 -3.00 -7.48
N ALA A 53 -4.46 -2.16 -7.60
CA ALA A 53 -5.32 -1.79 -6.49
C ALA A 53 -6.80 -1.98 -6.83
N ASP A 54 -7.61 -2.13 -5.78
CA ASP A 54 -9.07 -2.16 -5.87
C ASP A 54 -9.61 -0.81 -6.42
N PRO A 55 -10.74 -0.78 -7.14
CA PRO A 55 -11.38 0.47 -7.59
C PRO A 55 -11.63 1.51 -6.49
N ALA A 56 -11.75 1.10 -5.23
CA ALA A 56 -11.85 2.03 -4.09
C ALA A 56 -10.63 2.97 -3.94
N TYR A 57 -9.49 2.62 -4.52
CA TYR A 57 -8.28 3.44 -4.57
C TYR A 57 -8.12 4.23 -5.86
N ASP A 58 -9.13 4.22 -6.74
CA ASP A 58 -9.05 4.91 -8.03
C ASP A 58 -9.28 6.42 -7.88
N ASP A 59 -8.28 7.11 -7.32
CA ASP A 59 -8.25 8.55 -7.09
C ASP A 59 -7.08 9.19 -7.85
N VAL A 60 -7.30 10.39 -8.39
CA VAL A 60 -6.27 11.15 -9.12
C VAL A 60 -5.03 11.40 -8.25
N LYS A 61 -5.20 11.66 -6.96
CA LYS A 61 -4.09 11.88 -6.02
C LYS A 61 -3.24 10.61 -5.84
N ILE A 62 -3.89 9.44 -5.81
CA ILE A 62 -3.21 8.14 -5.72
C ILE A 62 -2.43 7.88 -7.01
N ARG A 63 -3.04 8.13 -8.18
CA ARG A 63 -2.35 7.97 -9.47
C ARG A 63 -1.17 8.94 -9.67
N GLN A 64 -1.21 10.13 -9.07
CA GLN A 64 -0.11 11.10 -9.12
C GLN A 64 1.04 10.77 -8.15
N TYR A 65 0.78 9.95 -7.12
CA TYR A 65 1.78 9.53 -6.15
C TYR A 65 2.71 8.44 -6.70
N LEU A 66 2.17 7.57 -7.55
CA LEU A 66 2.89 6.49 -8.24
C LEU A 66 3.69 7.04 -9.43
#